data_AF-A0A956GMD0-F1
#
_entry.id   AF-A0A956GMD0-F1
#
_cell.length_a   1.000
_cell.length_b   1.000
_cell.length_c   1.000
_cell.angle_alpha   90.00
_cell.angle_beta   90.00
_cell.angle_gamma   90.00
#
_symmetry.space_group_name_H-M   'P 1'
#
loop_
_entity.id
_entity.type
_entity.pdbx_description
1 polymer ?
#
loop_
_entity_poly.entity_id
_entity_poly.type
_entity_poly.pdbx_seq_one_letter_code
_entity_poly.pdbx_strand_id
1 'polypeptide(L)'
;MTTPALASAPRRSPLRPWSALAQATHAAFDPEGFFQARVRRDGDPFRIAVPGLGAVLLTGHPEGAEQLFAAPPATFEAVPRNPVEPLLGPGSMILLDGERHRAERKLVMPALHGDRMRTYGAIIQDAAAEALAGVAVGEVVDVQRLTQAITLQVIVRAIFGVEDAERRRAVHAAVVALLDAYTAPLMLVPGLRRRLAGLSPWAQFERARARFDVLLRDEVAARRQTGGGGGGGEDILSLLLGLRYDDGAAMSDDAVLDELR
;
A
#
# COMPACT_ATOMS: atom_id res chain seq x y z
N MET A 1 9.30 10.72 35.23
CA MET A 1 9.85 9.99 34.08
C MET A 1 10.23 11.01 33.05
N THR A 2 11.53 11.15 32.84
CA THR A 2 12.17 12.20 32.06
C THR A 2 12.00 11.91 30.57
N THR A 3 11.28 12.79 29.86
CA THR A 3 11.24 12.80 28.39
C THR A 3 12.68 12.86 27.88
N PRO A 4 13.17 11.90 27.07
CA PRO A 4 14.45 12.07 26.42
C PRO A 4 14.29 13.29 25.51
N ALA A 5 15.01 14.36 25.83
CA ALA A 5 15.12 15.49 24.92
C ALA A 5 15.67 14.93 23.60
N LEU A 6 14.95 15.11 22.50
CA LEU A 6 15.48 14.93 21.16
C LEU A 6 16.85 15.61 21.16
N ALA A 7 17.92 14.80 21.04
CA ALA A 7 19.27 15.32 20.97
C ALA A 7 19.24 16.46 19.95
N SER A 8 19.61 17.65 20.39
CA SER A 8 19.48 18.88 19.61
C SER A 8 19.99 18.61 18.20
N ALA A 9 19.08 18.63 17.21
CA ALA A 9 19.43 18.34 15.84
C ALA A 9 20.70 19.12 15.46
N PRO A 10 21.68 18.48 14.79
CA PRO A 10 22.92 19.17 14.48
C PRO A 10 22.61 20.50 13.80
N ARG A 11 23.20 21.57 14.34
CA ARG A 11 23.16 22.92 13.75
C ARG A 11 23.54 22.78 12.28
N ARG A 12 22.79 23.46 11.40
CA ARG A 12 22.94 23.48 9.93
C ARG A 12 24.39 23.16 9.53
N SER A 13 24.60 22.02 8.86
CA SER A 13 25.90 21.63 8.33
C SER A 13 26.54 22.82 7.61
N PRO A 14 27.82 23.16 7.88
CA PRO A 14 28.52 24.28 7.24
C PRO A 14 28.78 24.05 5.74
N LEU A 15 28.40 22.88 5.21
CA LEU A 15 28.60 22.49 3.83
C LEU A 15 27.54 23.11 2.92
N ARG A 16 27.98 23.65 1.76
CA ARG A 16 27.08 24.17 0.73
C ARG A 16 25.94 23.17 0.47
N PRO A 17 24.66 23.59 0.58
CA PRO A 17 23.56 22.70 0.25
C PRO A 17 23.68 22.31 -1.23
N TRP A 18 23.49 21.03 -1.54
CA TRP A 18 23.29 20.64 -2.93
C TRP A 18 22.10 21.43 -3.47
N SER A 19 22.14 21.82 -4.75
CA SER A 19 20.96 22.40 -5.38
C SER A 19 19.79 21.42 -5.27
N ALA A 20 18.57 21.92 -5.09
CA ALA A 20 17.38 21.07 -4.95
C ALA A 20 17.25 20.09 -6.14
N LEU A 21 17.64 20.53 -7.34
CA LEU A 21 17.66 19.70 -8.54
C LEU A 21 18.71 18.57 -8.48
N ALA A 22 19.91 18.84 -7.96
CA ALA A 22 20.94 17.80 -7.79
C ALA A 22 20.51 16.75 -6.74
N GLN A 23 19.84 17.18 -5.67
CA GLN A 23 19.27 16.25 -4.69
C GLN A 23 18.16 15.39 -5.30
N ALA A 24 17.22 16.02 -6.02
CA ALA A 24 16.11 15.32 -6.64
C ALA A 24 16.58 14.32 -7.72
N THR A 25 17.57 14.69 -8.52
CA THR A 25 18.14 13.81 -9.55
C THR A 25 18.91 12.64 -8.95
N HIS A 26 19.77 12.88 -7.96
CA HIS A 26 20.47 11.79 -7.28
C HIS A 26 19.48 10.83 -6.61
N ALA A 27 18.52 11.36 -5.83
CA ALA A 27 17.50 10.54 -5.19
C ALA A 27 16.61 9.76 -6.18
N ALA A 28 16.41 10.27 -7.40
CA ALA A 28 15.60 9.59 -8.42
C ALA A 28 16.33 8.44 -9.11
N PHE A 29 17.64 8.57 -9.35
CA PHE A 29 18.42 7.56 -10.09
C PHE A 29 19.18 6.58 -9.19
N ASP A 30 19.55 7.02 -7.98
CA ASP A 30 20.22 6.20 -6.97
C ASP A 30 19.73 6.62 -5.57
N PRO A 31 18.53 6.16 -5.15
CA PRO A 31 17.95 6.52 -3.84
C PRO A 31 18.85 6.10 -2.68
N GLU A 32 19.44 4.91 -2.76
CA GLU A 32 20.30 4.35 -1.71
C GLU A 32 21.61 5.14 -1.61
N GLY A 33 22.30 5.36 -2.74
CA GLY A 33 23.51 6.18 -2.77
C GLY A 33 23.27 7.61 -2.31
N PHE A 34 22.11 8.18 -2.63
CA PHE A 34 21.69 9.48 -2.10
C PHE A 34 21.65 9.45 -0.57
N PHE A 35 20.93 8.52 0.05
CA PHE A 35 20.83 8.45 1.52
C PHE A 35 22.18 8.20 2.18
N GLN A 36 22.98 7.26 1.65
CA GLN A 36 24.33 6.99 2.17
C GLN A 36 25.25 8.22 2.07
N ALA A 37 25.18 8.98 0.97
CA ALA A 37 25.95 10.21 0.82
C ALA A 37 25.49 11.29 1.82
N ARG A 38 24.18 11.38 2.08
CA ARG A 38 23.62 12.31 3.07
C ARG A 38 24.05 11.95 4.48
N VAL A 39 24.01 10.67 4.88
CA VAL A 39 24.52 10.22 6.18
C VAL A 39 26.00 10.55 6.34
N ARG A 40 26.83 10.25 5.33
CA ARG A 40 28.28 10.56 5.35
C ARG A 40 28.57 12.06 5.48
N ARG A 41 27.73 12.91 4.88
CA ARG A 41 27.95 14.36 4.78
C ARG A 41 27.35 15.14 5.96
N ASP A 42 26.12 14.81 6.32
CA ASP A 42 25.30 15.57 7.27
C ASP A 42 25.12 14.85 8.62
N GLY A 43 25.52 13.57 8.72
CA GLY A 43 25.29 12.71 9.88
C GLY A 43 23.88 12.10 9.89
N ASP A 44 23.57 11.39 10.98
CA ASP A 44 22.25 10.82 11.28
C ASP A 44 21.81 11.32 12.66
N PRO A 45 20.63 11.95 12.82
CA PRO A 45 19.62 12.20 11.78
C PRO A 45 19.93 13.44 10.92
N PHE A 46 19.37 13.47 9.71
CA PHE A 46 19.47 14.62 8.81
C PHE A 46 18.11 15.02 8.23
N ARG A 47 18.01 16.25 7.71
CA ARG A 47 16.79 16.76 7.09
C ARG A 47 16.87 16.77 5.58
N ILE A 48 15.77 16.41 4.93
CA ILE A 48 15.57 16.55 3.48
C ILE A 48 14.32 17.36 3.19
N ALA A 49 14.29 18.06 2.06
CA ALA A 49 13.08 18.69 1.55
C ALA A 49 12.47 17.76 0.50
N VAL A 50 11.26 17.26 0.75
CA VAL A 50 10.53 16.38 -0.14
C VAL A 50 9.39 17.17 -0.80
N PRO A 51 9.31 17.19 -2.14
CA PRO A 51 8.17 17.78 -2.84
C PRO A 51 6.84 17.20 -2.33
N GLY A 52 5.88 18.06 -1.99
CA GLY A 52 4.58 17.65 -1.44
C GLY A 52 4.54 17.39 0.06
N LEU A 53 5.66 16.98 0.69
CA LEU A 53 5.73 16.67 2.13
C LEU A 53 6.48 17.71 2.98
N GLY A 54 7.23 18.62 2.35
CA GLY A 54 7.98 19.65 3.06
C GLY A 54 9.29 19.11 3.66
N ALA A 55 9.68 19.61 4.83
CA ALA A 55 10.93 19.20 5.48
C ALA A 55 10.71 17.92 6.30
N VAL A 56 11.42 16.85 5.93
CA VAL A 56 11.36 15.53 6.57
C VAL A 56 12.67 15.28 7.33
N LEU A 57 12.57 14.85 8.59
CA LEU A 57 13.71 14.35 9.37
C LEU A 57 13.85 12.85 9.10
N LEU A 58 15.03 12.42 8.70
CA LEU A 58 15.36 11.02 8.42
C LEU A 58 16.38 10.52 9.43
N THR A 59 16.19 9.27 9.85
CA THR A 59 17.15 8.51 10.65
C THR A 59 17.19 7.08 10.14
N GLY A 60 18.40 6.55 9.96
CA GLY A 60 18.68 5.13 9.73
C GLY A 60 19.32 4.46 10.95
N HIS A 61 19.56 5.21 12.03
CA HIS A 61 20.17 4.69 13.25
C HIS A 61 19.15 3.85 14.05
N PRO A 62 19.55 2.68 14.59
CA PRO A 62 18.64 1.83 15.39
C PRO A 62 17.97 2.57 16.55
N GLU A 63 18.70 3.46 17.23
CA GLU A 63 18.17 4.27 18.33
C GLU A 63 17.09 5.27 17.87
N GLY A 64 17.26 5.83 16.67
CA GLY A 64 16.26 6.72 16.06
C GLY A 64 15.00 5.95 15.67
N ALA A 65 15.16 4.75 15.11
CA ALA A 65 14.05 3.85 14.83
C ALA A 65 13.32 3.45 16.12
N GLU A 66 14.04 3.08 17.18
CA GLU A 66 13.47 2.75 18.49
C GLU A 66 12.65 3.91 19.05
N GLN A 67 13.19 5.13 19.02
CA GLN A 67 12.46 6.32 19.47
C GLN A 67 11.17 6.57 18.67
N LEU A 68 11.21 6.38 17.35
CA LEU A 68 10.03 6.52 16.49
C LEU A 68 8.96 5.47 16.80
N PHE A 69 9.35 4.20 16.93
CA PHE A 69 8.41 3.11 17.19
C PHE A 69 7.90 3.05 18.64
N ALA A 70 8.67 3.56 19.60
CA ALA A 70 8.27 3.63 21.01
C ALA A 70 7.44 4.88 21.36
N ALA A 71 7.35 5.85 20.44
CA ALA A 71 6.58 7.06 20.66
C ALA A 71 5.08 6.74 20.87
N PRO A 72 4.37 7.47 21.75
CA PRO A 72 2.93 7.33 21.89
C PRO A 72 2.24 7.54 20.53
N PRO A 73 1.21 6.74 20.16
CA PRO A 73 0.56 6.85 18.85
C PRO A 73 -0.01 8.24 18.52
N ALA A 74 -0.34 9.05 19.53
CA ALA A 74 -0.82 10.42 19.36
C ALA A 74 0.30 11.44 19.08
N THR A 75 1.57 11.00 19.01
CA THR A 75 2.73 11.86 18.77
C THR A 75 2.91 12.18 17.30
N PHE A 76 2.48 11.27 16.43
CA PHE A 76 2.57 11.40 14.98
C PHE A 76 1.18 11.28 14.38
N GLU A 77 0.94 12.03 13.32
CA GLU A 77 -0.27 11.97 12.50
C GLU A 77 0.13 11.42 11.12
N ALA A 78 -0.83 10.81 10.42
CA ALA A 78 -0.65 10.42 9.04
C ALA A 78 -0.29 11.64 8.22
N VAL A 79 0.59 11.39 7.26
CA VAL A 79 1.17 12.43 6.44
C VAL A 79 0.06 13.09 5.60
N PRO A 80 -0.21 14.40 5.78
CA PRO A 80 -1.21 15.09 4.97
C PRO A 80 -0.85 15.02 3.49
N ARG A 81 -1.84 14.75 2.63
CA ARG A 81 -1.65 14.58 1.16
C ARG A 81 -0.70 13.42 0.83
N ASN A 82 -0.92 12.29 1.48
CA ASN A 82 -0.11 11.09 1.26
C ASN A 82 -0.04 10.75 -0.24
N PRO A 83 1.15 10.57 -0.83
CA PRO A 83 1.29 10.16 -2.21
C PRO A 83 0.54 8.88 -2.59
N VAL A 84 0.20 7.98 -1.67
CA VAL A 84 -0.58 6.78 -2.01
C VAL A 84 -2.10 6.99 -1.97
N GLU A 85 -2.60 8.12 -1.47
CA GLU A 85 -4.04 8.41 -1.35
C GLU A 85 -4.81 8.26 -2.67
N PRO A 86 -4.31 8.71 -3.83
CA PRO A 86 -5.00 8.48 -5.10
C PRO A 86 -5.23 7.02 -5.45
N LEU A 87 -4.36 6.12 -4.99
CA LEU A 87 -4.43 4.69 -5.27
C LEU A 87 -5.47 4.02 -4.36
N LEU A 88 -5.34 4.23 -3.06
CA LEU A 88 -6.11 3.51 -2.03
C LEU A 88 -7.47 4.14 -1.73
N GLY A 89 -7.59 5.47 -1.87
CA GLY A 89 -8.76 6.23 -1.41
C GLY A 89 -8.64 6.70 0.03
N PRO A 90 -9.32 7.81 0.40
CA PRO A 90 -9.12 8.50 1.68
C PRO A 90 -9.64 7.71 2.90
N GLY A 91 -10.50 6.70 2.71
CA GLY A 91 -11.00 5.84 3.78
C GLY A 91 -10.12 4.62 4.07
N SER A 92 -9.08 4.35 3.28
CA SER A 92 -8.21 3.18 3.45
C SER A 92 -7.49 3.21 4.80
N MET A 93 -7.45 2.08 5.51
CA MET A 93 -6.78 1.97 6.82
C MET A 93 -5.35 2.53 6.81
N ILE A 94 -4.61 2.43 5.70
CA ILE A 94 -3.23 2.96 5.55
C ILE A 94 -3.15 4.49 5.75
N LEU A 95 -4.25 5.20 5.52
CA LEU A 95 -4.32 6.67 5.57
C LEU A 95 -5.07 7.21 6.79
N LEU A 96 -5.67 6.33 7.58
CA LEU A 96 -6.43 6.71 8.76
C LEU A 96 -5.51 6.89 9.96
N ASP A 97 -5.97 7.70 10.93
CA ASP A 97 -5.31 7.90 12.22
C ASP A 97 -6.26 7.69 13.40
N GLY A 98 -5.67 7.63 14.59
CA GLY A 98 -6.37 7.73 15.86
C GLY A 98 -7.42 6.64 16.05
N GLU A 99 -8.59 7.02 16.57
CA GLU A 99 -9.67 6.06 16.87
C GLU A 99 -10.19 5.36 15.62
N ARG A 100 -10.26 6.06 14.48
CA ARG A 100 -10.76 5.46 13.24
C ARG A 100 -9.82 4.37 12.73
N HIS A 101 -8.51 4.65 12.69
CA HIS A 101 -7.51 3.62 12.35
C HIS A 101 -7.57 2.42 13.31
N ARG A 102 -7.71 2.66 14.63
CA ARG A 102 -7.82 1.55 15.59
C ARG A 102 -9.08 0.72 15.38
N ALA A 103 -10.22 1.36 15.10
CA ALA A 103 -11.48 0.69 14.84
C ALA A 103 -11.39 -0.20 13.58
N GLU A 104 -10.93 0.35 12.45
CA GLU A 104 -10.77 -0.43 11.21
C GLU A 104 -9.75 -1.57 11.40
N ARG A 105 -8.60 -1.28 12.02
CA ARG A 105 -7.58 -2.29 12.27
C ARG A 105 -8.10 -3.43 13.15
N LYS A 106 -8.84 -3.13 14.21
CA LYS A 106 -9.47 -4.14 15.07
C LYS A 106 -10.42 -5.04 14.27
N LEU A 107 -11.12 -4.46 13.30
CA LEU A 107 -12.08 -5.15 12.42
C LEU A 107 -11.37 -6.10 11.44
N VAL A 108 -10.33 -5.63 10.75
CA VAL A 108 -9.64 -6.35 9.66
C VAL A 108 -8.63 -7.39 10.16
N MET A 109 -7.91 -7.11 11.24
CA MET A 109 -6.80 -7.95 11.72
C MET A 109 -7.14 -9.44 11.97
N PRO A 110 -8.33 -9.83 12.46
CA PRO A 110 -8.70 -11.24 12.62
C PRO A 110 -8.71 -12.03 11.31
N ALA A 111 -9.00 -11.39 10.17
CA ALA A 111 -8.92 -12.04 8.86
C ALA A 111 -7.47 -12.40 8.49
N LEU A 112 -6.49 -11.69 9.06
CA LEU A 112 -5.07 -11.80 8.73
C LEU A 112 -4.25 -12.56 9.77
N HIS A 113 -4.87 -13.24 10.74
CA HIS A 113 -4.16 -13.94 11.82
C HIS A 113 -4.77 -15.32 12.16
N GLY A 114 -4.04 -16.06 13.00
CA GLY A 114 -4.52 -17.30 13.61
C GLY A 114 -4.83 -18.40 12.59
N ASP A 115 -6.00 -19.02 12.74
CA ASP A 115 -6.39 -20.20 11.95
C ASP A 115 -6.53 -19.91 10.45
N ARG A 116 -6.79 -18.64 10.06
CA ARG A 116 -6.87 -18.18 8.67
C ARG A 116 -5.56 -18.38 7.91
N MET A 117 -4.42 -18.26 8.60
CA MET A 117 -3.10 -18.43 7.96
C MET A 117 -2.91 -19.84 7.39
N ARG A 118 -3.58 -20.85 7.95
CA ARG A 118 -3.53 -22.21 7.42
C ARG A 118 -4.27 -22.34 6.08
N THR A 119 -5.45 -21.75 5.97
CA THR A 119 -6.20 -21.67 4.71
C THR A 119 -5.40 -20.92 3.64
N TYR A 120 -4.80 -19.77 3.99
CA TYR A 120 -3.96 -19.02 3.05
C TYR A 120 -2.70 -19.80 2.64
N GLY A 121 -2.14 -20.61 3.54
CA GLY A 121 -1.04 -21.50 3.21
C GLY A 121 -1.36 -22.46 2.07
N ALA A 122 -2.55 -23.06 2.06
CA ALA A 122 -3.00 -23.93 0.95
C ALA A 122 -3.15 -23.14 -0.35
N ILE A 123 -3.78 -21.96 -0.30
CA ILE A 123 -3.92 -21.07 -1.47
C ILE A 123 -2.55 -20.67 -2.06
N ILE A 124 -1.57 -20.39 -1.20
CA ILE A 124 -0.19 -20.05 -1.61
C ILE A 124 0.47 -21.24 -2.29
N GLN A 125 0.34 -22.44 -1.72
CA GLN A 125 0.89 -23.67 -2.31
C GLN A 125 0.29 -23.96 -3.68
N ASP A 126 -1.03 -23.89 -3.81
CA ASP A 126 -1.72 -24.12 -5.08
C ASP A 126 -1.34 -23.08 -6.13
N ALA A 127 -1.27 -21.80 -5.74
CA ALA A 127 -0.86 -20.74 -6.65
C ALA A 127 0.57 -20.89 -7.14
N ALA A 128 1.50 -21.28 -6.25
CA ALA A 128 2.87 -21.56 -6.62
C ALA A 128 2.98 -22.78 -7.53
N ALA A 129 2.28 -23.87 -7.22
CA ALA A 129 2.27 -25.09 -8.03
C ALA A 129 1.73 -24.84 -9.44
N GLU A 130 0.62 -24.11 -9.57
CA GLU A 130 0.05 -23.76 -10.88
C GLU A 130 0.99 -22.87 -11.70
N ALA A 131 1.61 -21.85 -11.08
CA ALA A 131 2.54 -20.97 -11.77
C ALA A 131 3.81 -21.70 -12.25
N LEU A 132 4.25 -22.72 -11.49
CA LEU A 132 5.43 -23.52 -11.81
C LEU A 132 5.13 -24.71 -12.73
N ALA A 133 3.87 -25.11 -12.92
CA ALA A 133 3.50 -26.26 -13.74
C ALA A 133 3.97 -26.14 -15.20
N GLY A 134 4.13 -24.92 -15.71
CA GLY A 134 4.63 -24.63 -17.04
C GLY A 134 6.15 -24.45 -17.15
N VAL A 135 6.89 -24.49 -16.03
CA VAL A 135 8.33 -24.22 -16.00
C VAL A 135 9.11 -25.54 -16.08
N ALA A 136 9.91 -25.71 -17.12
CA ALA A 136 10.73 -26.89 -17.30
C ALA A 136 11.97 -26.86 -16.39
N VAL A 137 12.46 -28.05 -15.98
CA VAL A 137 13.71 -28.15 -15.22
C VAL A 137 14.87 -27.61 -16.07
N GLY A 138 15.61 -26.65 -15.52
CA GLY A 138 16.72 -25.97 -16.20
C GLY A 138 16.31 -24.75 -17.03
N GLU A 139 15.02 -24.40 -17.06
CA GLU A 139 14.54 -23.18 -17.70
C GLU A 139 14.97 -21.92 -16.92
N VAL A 140 15.40 -20.88 -17.64
CA VAL A 140 15.68 -19.57 -17.07
C VAL A 140 14.39 -18.76 -17.02
N VAL A 141 13.98 -18.38 -15.82
CA VAL A 141 12.76 -17.60 -15.59
C VAL A 141 13.05 -16.23 -15.02
N ASP A 142 12.20 -15.26 -15.35
CA ASP A 142 12.15 -13.98 -14.66
C ASP A 142 11.47 -14.16 -13.29
N VAL A 143 12.28 -14.22 -12.23
CA VAL A 143 11.79 -14.44 -10.86
C VAL A 143 10.85 -13.33 -10.41
N GLN A 144 11.09 -12.08 -10.81
CA GLN A 144 10.22 -10.97 -10.45
C GLN A 144 8.84 -11.14 -11.08
N ARG A 145 8.78 -11.44 -12.38
CA ARG A 145 7.51 -11.67 -13.07
C ARG A 145 6.77 -12.89 -12.51
N LEU A 146 7.48 -13.98 -12.27
CA LEU A 146 6.90 -15.21 -11.72
C LEU A 146 6.31 -14.99 -10.32
N THR A 147 7.08 -14.37 -9.42
CA THR A 147 6.62 -14.13 -8.04
C THR A 147 5.50 -13.10 -7.97
N GLN A 148 5.47 -12.10 -8.86
CA GLN A 148 4.33 -11.19 -8.99
C GLN A 148 3.06 -11.92 -9.43
N ALA A 149 3.15 -12.81 -10.41
CA ALA A 149 2.01 -13.61 -10.86
C ALA A 149 1.47 -14.51 -9.75
N ILE A 150 2.36 -15.19 -9.00
CA ILE A 150 1.97 -16.01 -7.84
C ILE A 150 1.30 -15.12 -6.78
N THR A 151 1.91 -13.99 -6.42
CA THR A 151 1.39 -13.10 -5.38
C THR A 151 0.00 -12.58 -5.74
N LEU A 152 -0.20 -12.14 -6.98
CA LEU A 152 -1.49 -11.62 -7.41
C LEU A 152 -2.56 -12.73 -7.49
N GLN A 153 -2.17 -13.95 -7.87
CA GLN A 153 -3.06 -15.11 -7.81
C GLN A 153 -3.49 -15.45 -6.38
N VAL A 154 -2.55 -15.38 -5.41
CA VAL A 154 -2.86 -15.56 -3.99
C VAL A 154 -3.81 -14.47 -3.51
N ILE A 155 -3.51 -13.20 -3.80
CA ILE A 155 -4.35 -12.06 -3.41
C ILE A 155 -5.77 -12.22 -3.96
N VAL A 156 -5.92 -12.54 -5.24
CA VAL A 156 -7.25 -12.67 -5.85
C VAL A 156 -8.06 -13.80 -5.23
N ARG A 157 -7.43 -14.94 -4.92
CA ARG A 157 -8.10 -16.08 -4.26
C ARG A 157 -8.43 -15.79 -2.80
N ALA A 158 -7.45 -15.31 -2.02
CA ALA A 158 -7.59 -15.10 -0.59
C ALA A 158 -8.50 -13.91 -0.27
N ILE A 159 -8.45 -12.84 -1.08
CA ILE A 159 -9.25 -11.64 -0.84
C ILE A 159 -10.66 -11.76 -1.41
N PHE A 160 -10.78 -12.11 -2.70
CA PHE A 160 -12.06 -12.06 -3.39
C PHE A 160 -12.78 -13.41 -3.45
N GLY A 161 -12.11 -14.52 -3.10
CA GLY A 161 -12.71 -15.85 -3.21
C GLY A 161 -13.09 -16.23 -4.66
N VAL A 162 -12.50 -15.56 -5.65
CA VAL A 162 -12.85 -15.77 -7.06
C VAL A 162 -12.16 -17.04 -7.55
N GLU A 163 -12.95 -18.10 -7.69
CA GLU A 163 -12.46 -19.38 -8.23
C GLU A 163 -12.47 -19.40 -9.77
N ASP A 164 -13.34 -18.63 -10.41
CA ASP A 164 -13.46 -18.56 -11.87
C ASP A 164 -12.21 -17.97 -12.54
N ALA A 165 -11.57 -18.77 -13.41
CA ALA A 165 -10.29 -18.44 -14.00
C ALA A 165 -10.33 -17.23 -14.94
N GLU A 166 -11.46 -16.93 -15.59
CA GLU A 166 -11.61 -15.76 -16.45
C GLU A 166 -11.72 -14.48 -15.63
N ARG A 167 -12.58 -14.50 -14.61
CA ARG A 167 -12.76 -13.38 -13.68
C ARG A 167 -11.47 -13.08 -12.90
N ARG A 168 -10.72 -14.10 -12.47
CA ARG A 168 -9.39 -13.89 -11.87
C ARG A 168 -8.43 -13.18 -12.81
N ARG A 169 -8.39 -13.58 -14.09
CA ARG A 169 -7.53 -12.94 -15.10
C ARG A 169 -7.93 -11.48 -15.32
N ALA A 170 -9.22 -11.18 -15.32
CA ALA A 170 -9.72 -9.81 -15.44
C ALA A 170 -9.31 -8.93 -14.24
N VAL A 171 -9.49 -9.43 -13.01
CA VAL A 171 -9.07 -8.72 -11.79
C VAL A 171 -7.55 -8.53 -11.75
N HIS A 172 -6.78 -9.58 -12.05
CA HIS A 172 -5.33 -9.52 -12.14
C HIS A 172 -4.88 -8.43 -13.14
N ALA A 173 -5.42 -8.44 -14.37
CA ALA A 173 -5.08 -7.46 -15.39
C ALA A 173 -5.44 -6.04 -14.97
N ALA A 174 -6.55 -5.85 -14.25
CA ALA A 174 -6.96 -4.54 -13.75
C ALA A 174 -6.01 -4.01 -12.66
N VAL A 175 -5.59 -4.87 -11.71
CA VAL A 175 -4.63 -4.50 -10.65
C VAL A 175 -3.28 -4.11 -11.25
N VAL A 176 -2.73 -4.93 -12.16
CA VAL A 176 -1.46 -4.62 -12.85
C VAL A 176 -1.58 -3.29 -13.60
N ALA A 177 -2.65 -3.09 -14.36
CA ALA A 177 -2.85 -1.85 -15.12
C ALA A 177 -3.02 -0.62 -14.22
N LEU A 178 -3.58 -0.78 -13.02
CA LEU A 178 -3.69 0.29 -12.02
C LEU A 178 -2.32 0.67 -11.45
N LEU A 179 -1.54 -0.32 -11.03
CA LEU A 179 -0.20 -0.12 -10.48
C LEU A 179 0.76 0.48 -11.53
N ASP A 180 0.75 -0.03 -12.76
CA ASP A 180 1.58 0.48 -13.86
C ASP A 180 1.22 1.92 -14.24
N ALA A 181 -0.06 2.30 -14.11
CA ALA A 181 -0.51 3.65 -14.39
C ALA A 181 -0.12 4.65 -13.27
N TYR A 182 0.15 4.18 -12.05
CA TYR A 182 0.49 5.02 -10.90
C TYR A 182 2.00 5.16 -10.68
N THR A 183 2.63 5.94 -11.55
CA THR A 183 4.09 6.09 -11.60
C THR A 183 4.67 7.03 -10.53
N ALA A 184 5.97 6.88 -10.24
CA ALA A 184 6.68 7.74 -9.28
C ALA A 184 6.56 9.26 -9.54
N PRO A 185 6.59 9.76 -10.79
CA PRO A 185 6.31 11.18 -11.05
C PRO A 185 4.91 11.62 -10.60
N LEU A 186 3.87 10.79 -10.79
CA LEU A 186 2.51 11.09 -10.33
C LEU A 186 2.40 11.06 -8.80
N MET A 187 3.17 10.20 -8.14
CA MET A 187 3.28 10.16 -6.67
C MET A 187 3.93 11.44 -6.14
N LEU A 188 5.09 11.82 -6.66
CA LEU A 188 5.94 12.87 -6.09
C LEU A 188 5.56 14.30 -6.52
N VAL A 189 4.86 14.46 -7.65
CA VAL A 189 4.52 15.78 -8.19
C VAL A 189 3.00 15.92 -8.34
N PRO A 190 2.30 16.42 -7.30
CA PRO A 190 0.85 16.62 -7.35
C PRO A 190 0.37 17.48 -8.52
N GLY A 191 1.21 18.40 -9.03
CA GLY A 191 0.91 19.21 -10.21
C GLY A 191 0.70 18.40 -11.50
N LEU A 192 1.23 17.17 -11.59
CA LEU A 192 1.02 16.27 -12.73
C LEU A 192 -0.33 15.53 -12.69
N ARG A 193 -1.04 15.59 -11.56
CA ARG A 193 -2.37 14.98 -11.36
C ARG A 193 -3.47 15.83 -11.98
N ARG A 194 -3.33 16.17 -13.26
CA ARG A 194 -4.24 17.03 -14.01
C ARG A 194 -4.70 16.32 -15.28
N ARG A 195 -5.99 16.43 -15.58
CA ARG A 195 -6.56 15.96 -16.85
C ARG A 195 -6.17 16.92 -17.97
N LEU A 196 -5.23 16.50 -18.82
CA LEU A 196 -4.93 17.21 -20.06
C LEU A 196 -5.57 16.44 -21.22
N ALA A 197 -6.74 16.93 -21.68
CA ALA A 197 -7.48 16.39 -22.83
C ALA A 197 -7.72 14.86 -22.84
N GLY A 198 -7.73 14.21 -21.66
CA GLY A 198 -7.95 12.76 -21.52
C GLY A 198 -6.75 11.86 -21.87
N LEU A 199 -5.65 12.42 -22.36
CA LEU A 199 -4.45 11.69 -22.79
C LEU A 199 -3.28 11.79 -21.79
N SER A 200 -3.43 12.57 -20.71
CA SER A 200 -2.45 12.65 -19.62
C SER A 200 -2.26 11.31 -18.89
N PRO A 201 -1.06 11.03 -18.33
CA PRO A 201 -0.83 9.88 -17.44
C PRO A 201 -1.84 9.80 -16.28
N TRP A 202 -2.25 10.95 -15.73
CA TRP A 202 -3.30 11.00 -14.71
C TRP A 202 -4.66 10.49 -15.20
N ALA A 203 -5.07 10.86 -16.42
CA ALA A 203 -6.32 10.37 -17.01
C ALA A 203 -6.25 8.87 -17.37
N GLN A 204 -5.05 8.32 -17.63
CA GLN A 204 -4.85 6.88 -17.78
C GLN A 204 -5.00 6.17 -16.44
N PHE A 205 -4.41 6.73 -15.37
CA PHE A 205 -4.57 6.25 -14.00
C PHE A 205 -6.03 6.27 -13.56
N GLU A 206 -6.75 7.37 -13.74
CA GLU A 206 -8.19 7.48 -13.41
C GLU A 206 -9.02 6.41 -14.14
N ARG A 207 -8.71 6.13 -15.41
CA ARG A 207 -9.39 5.06 -16.17
C ARG A 207 -9.04 3.66 -15.68
N ALA A 208 -7.80 3.42 -15.30
CA ALA A 208 -7.39 2.15 -14.71
C ALA A 208 -8.09 1.92 -13.36
N ARG A 209 -8.10 2.94 -12.50
CA ARG A 209 -8.82 2.93 -11.21
C ARG A 209 -10.31 2.71 -11.39
N ALA A 210 -10.96 3.43 -12.30
CA ALA A 210 -12.39 3.25 -12.55
C ALA A 210 -12.74 1.83 -13.01
N ARG A 211 -11.90 1.19 -13.85
CA ARG A 211 -12.09 -0.20 -14.27
C ARG A 211 -11.96 -1.18 -13.10
N PHE A 212 -10.95 -1.00 -12.27
CA PHE A 212 -10.76 -1.83 -11.07
C PHE A 212 -11.92 -1.65 -10.08
N ASP A 213 -12.36 -0.42 -9.85
CA ASP A 213 -13.50 -0.13 -8.98
C ASP A 213 -14.81 -0.77 -9.45
N VAL A 214 -15.03 -0.89 -10.76
CA VAL A 214 -16.19 -1.60 -11.31
C VAL A 214 -16.12 -3.08 -10.95
N LEU A 215 -14.97 -3.74 -11.19
CA LEU A 215 -14.78 -5.14 -10.84
C LEU A 215 -14.95 -5.41 -9.34
N LEU A 216 -14.40 -4.52 -8.49
CA LEU A 216 -14.58 -4.60 -7.04
C LEU A 216 -16.05 -4.49 -6.64
N ARG A 217 -16.78 -3.50 -7.19
CA ARG A 217 -18.22 -3.33 -6.89
C ARG A 217 -19.04 -4.53 -7.36
N ASP A 218 -18.73 -5.08 -8.52
CA ASP A 218 -19.41 -6.26 -9.04
C ASP A 218 -19.18 -7.48 -8.13
N GLU A 219 -17.99 -7.62 -7.53
CA GLU A 219 -17.70 -8.68 -6.57
C GLU A 219 -18.45 -8.49 -5.25
N VAL A 220 -18.43 -7.27 -4.69
CA VAL A 220 -19.17 -6.92 -3.48
C VAL A 220 -20.67 -7.18 -3.69
N ALA A 221 -21.23 -6.74 -4.81
CA ALA A 221 -22.65 -6.92 -5.14
C ALA A 221 -23.03 -8.40 -5.29
N ALA A 222 -22.21 -9.19 -6.01
CA ALA A 222 -22.42 -10.63 -6.15
C ALA A 222 -22.39 -11.35 -4.80
N ARG A 223 -21.47 -10.97 -3.91
CA ARG A 223 -21.33 -11.58 -2.57
C ARG A 223 -22.49 -11.24 -1.64
N ARG A 224 -23.01 -10.02 -1.71
CA ARG A 224 -24.22 -9.62 -0.96
C ARG A 224 -25.47 -10.34 -1.45
N GLN A 225 -25.63 -10.55 -2.76
CA GLN A 225 -26.78 -11.24 -3.35
C GLN A 225 -26.82 -12.75 -3.04
N THR A 226 -25.65 -13.39 -2.95
CA THR A 226 -25.52 -14.82 -2.65
C THR A 226 -25.67 -15.17 -1.16
N GLY A 227 -26.06 -14.22 -0.31
CA GLY A 227 -26.35 -14.46 1.10
C GLY A 227 -25.14 -14.37 2.04
N GLY A 228 -24.04 -13.75 1.60
CA GLY A 228 -22.77 -13.63 2.36
C GLY A 228 -22.82 -12.88 3.70
N GLY A 229 -24.00 -12.41 4.14
CA GLY A 229 -24.19 -11.90 5.51
C GLY A 229 -24.12 -12.98 6.60
N GLY A 230 -24.11 -14.26 6.22
CA GLY A 230 -24.04 -15.40 7.13
C GLY A 230 -23.00 -16.46 6.73
N GLY A 231 -21.71 -16.16 6.95
CA GLY A 231 -20.70 -17.18 7.31
C GLY A 231 -20.24 -18.22 6.28
N GLY A 232 -20.58 -18.11 4.98
CA GLY A 232 -20.22 -19.15 4.00
C GLY A 232 -18.85 -19.01 3.32
N GLY A 233 -18.26 -17.81 3.29
CA GLY A 233 -17.00 -17.54 2.58
C GLY A 233 -15.78 -17.52 3.50
N GLU A 234 -14.72 -18.23 3.13
CA GLU A 234 -13.43 -18.17 3.82
C GLU A 234 -12.53 -16.99 3.38
N ASP A 235 -12.90 -16.31 2.29
CA ASP A 235 -12.20 -15.15 1.73
C ASP A 235 -12.37 -13.86 2.54
N ILE A 236 -11.41 -12.93 2.40
CA ILE A 236 -11.37 -11.68 3.18
C ILE A 236 -12.58 -10.79 2.89
N LEU A 237 -13.05 -10.70 1.64
CA LEU A 237 -14.22 -9.91 1.29
C LEU A 237 -15.46 -10.37 2.06
N SER A 238 -15.69 -11.68 2.15
CA SER A 238 -16.79 -12.25 2.91
C SER A 238 -16.70 -11.92 4.40
N LEU A 239 -15.48 -11.88 4.93
CA LEU A 239 -15.24 -11.47 6.32
C LEU A 239 -15.54 -9.99 6.51
N LEU A 240 -15.02 -9.13 5.65
CA LEU A 240 -15.27 -7.69 5.69
C LEU A 240 -16.77 -7.37 5.65
N LEU A 241 -17.55 -8.10 4.85
CA LEU A 241 -19.01 -7.94 4.78
C LEU A 241 -19.76 -8.48 6.02
N GLY A 242 -19.20 -9.52 6.66
CA GLY A 242 -19.73 -10.10 7.90
C GLY A 242 -19.38 -9.32 9.17
N LEU A 243 -18.32 -8.52 9.13
CA LEU A 243 -17.83 -7.77 10.28
C LEU A 243 -18.76 -6.61 10.68
N ARG A 244 -18.76 -6.30 11.98
CA ARG A 244 -19.55 -5.21 12.58
C ARG A 244 -18.66 -4.39 13.50
N TYR A 245 -18.85 -3.09 13.50
CA TYR A 245 -18.23 -2.18 14.45
C TYR A 245 -18.81 -2.39 15.86
N ASP A 246 -18.18 -1.78 16.87
CA ASP A 246 -18.58 -1.90 18.28
C ASP A 246 -20.00 -1.34 18.54
N ASP A 247 -20.50 -0.44 17.69
CA ASP A 247 -21.87 0.09 17.71
C ASP A 247 -22.90 -0.81 16.99
N GLY A 248 -22.46 -1.94 16.42
CA GLY A 248 -23.27 -2.87 15.66
C GLY A 248 -23.48 -2.51 14.19
N ALA A 249 -22.92 -1.39 13.72
CA ALA A 249 -23.01 -1.00 12.31
C ALA A 249 -22.17 -1.93 11.41
N ALA A 250 -22.64 -2.16 10.19
CA ALA A 250 -21.88 -2.86 9.16
C ALA A 250 -20.98 -1.89 8.38
N MET A 251 -19.91 -2.42 7.80
CA MET A 251 -19.06 -1.62 6.91
C MET A 251 -19.84 -1.23 5.65
N SER A 252 -19.74 0.05 5.27
CA SER A 252 -20.36 0.56 4.04
C SER A 252 -19.62 0.03 2.81
N ASP A 253 -20.29 0.03 1.65
CA ASP A 253 -19.64 -0.41 0.40
C ASP A 253 -18.43 0.47 0.06
N ASP A 254 -18.51 1.77 0.29
CA ASP A 254 -17.37 2.67 0.06
C ASP A 254 -16.19 2.36 0.99
N ALA A 255 -16.45 1.98 2.25
CA ALA A 255 -15.39 1.56 3.18
C ALA A 255 -14.78 0.21 2.78
N VAL A 256 -15.58 -0.75 2.30
CA VAL A 256 -15.08 -2.01 1.72
C VAL A 256 -14.21 -1.73 0.49
N LEU A 257 -14.64 -0.84 -0.39
CA LEU A 257 -13.88 -0.48 -1.59
C LEU A 257 -12.56 0.23 -1.25
N ASP A 258 -12.55 1.11 -0.26
CA ASP A 258 -11.33 1.80 0.19
C ASP A 258 -10.35 0.85 0.89
N GLU A 259 -10.82 -0.22 1.54
CA GLU A 259 -9.95 -1.23 2.15
C GLU A 259 -9.41 -2.26 1.15
N LEU A 260 -10.14 -2.53 0.07
CA LEU A 260 -9.77 -3.52 -0.96
C LEU A 260 -9.03 -2.92 -2.16
N ARG A 261 -8.80 -1.61 -2.17
CA ARG A 261 -8.03 -0.92 -3.22
C ARG A 261 -6.53 -1.03 -3.03
#